data_AF-G8JNW8-F1
#
_entry.id   AF-G8JNW8-F1
#
_cell.length_a   1.000
_cell.length_b   1.000
_cell.length_c   1.000
_cell.angle_alpha   90.00
_cell.angle_beta   90.00
_cell.angle_gamma   90.00
#
_symmetry.space_group_name_H-M   'P 1'
#
loop_
_entity.id
_entity.type
_entity.pdbx_description
1 polymer ?
#
loop_
_entity_poly.entity_id
_entity_poly.type
_entity_poly.pdbx_seq_one_letter_code
_entity_poly.pdbx_strand_id
1 'polypeptide(L)' 'MANRIIEYQKLFQNSSKPLWMRHPRSAFYLYPFWGLFTVALITPLLYLPNAIMGIKAKKN' A
#
# COMPACT_ATOMS: atom_id res chain seq x y z
N MET A 1 -16.56 7.28 23.80
CA MET A 1 -15.24 7.38 23.15
C MET A 1 -14.39 8.37 23.94
N ALA A 2 -13.20 7.97 24.39
CA ALA A 2 -12.27 8.90 25.04
C ALA A 2 -11.61 9.80 23.97
N ASN A 3 -11.55 11.11 24.22
CA ASN A 3 -10.85 12.04 23.35
C ASN A 3 -9.33 11.83 23.48
N ARG A 4 -8.66 11.40 22.41
CA ARG A 4 -7.20 11.14 22.37
C ARG A 4 -6.41 12.12 21.51
N ILE A 5 -6.99 13.28 21.18
CA ILE A 5 -6.39 14.24 20.22
C ILE A 5 -4.99 14.70 20.68
N ILE A 6 -4.84 15.09 21.95
CA ILE A 6 -3.55 15.59 22.48
C ILE A 6 -2.48 14.48 22.47
N GLU A 7 -2.86 13.24 22.75
CA GLU A 7 -1.94 12.09 22.67
C GLU A 7 -1.43 11.90 21.24
N TYR A 8 -2.32 11.97 20.26
CA TYR A 8 -1.95 11.87 18.86
C TYR A 8 -1.12 13.06 18.38
N GLN A 9 -1.43 14.28 18.81
CA GLN A 9 -0.59 15.45 18.49
C GLN A 9 0.85 15.25 18.97
N LYS A 10 1.04 14.84 20.24
CA LYS A 10 2.37 14.53 20.78
C LYS A 10 3.05 13.40 20.00
N LEU A 11 2.35 12.30 19.73
CA LEU A 11 2.88 11.15 18.98
C LEU A 11 3.36 11.56 17.58
N PHE A 12 2.56 12.36 16.88
CA PHE A 12 2.85 12.75 15.50
C PHE A 12 3.88 13.87 15.41
N GLN A 13 3.92 14.81 16.37
CA GLN A 13 4.88 15.92 16.39
C GLN A 13 6.26 15.49 16.92
N ASN A 14 6.32 14.51 17.82
CA ASN A 14 7.58 14.01 18.43
C ASN A 14 8.25 12.87 17.63
N SER A 15 8.02 12.79 16.31
CA SER A 15 8.55 11.70 15.49
C SER A 15 9.16 12.24 14.20
N SER A 16 10.40 11.84 13.92
CA SER A 16 11.10 12.09 12.65
C SER A 16 10.67 11.12 11.54
N LYS A 17 9.92 10.05 11.85
CA LYS A 17 9.38 9.10 10.85
C LYS A 17 8.50 9.84 9.83
N PRO A 18 8.36 9.32 8.60
CA PRO A 18 7.41 9.85 7.65
C PRO A 18 5.97 9.75 8.18
N LEU A 19 5.13 10.69 7.79
CA LEU A 19 3.79 10.88 8.36
C LEU A 19 2.95 9.58 8.38
N TRP A 20 2.98 8.83 7.28
CA TRP A 20 2.22 7.58 7.12
C TRP A 20 2.68 6.44 8.04
N MET A 21 3.88 6.52 8.64
CA MET A 21 4.41 5.52 9.58
C MET A 21 4.34 5.94 11.05
N ARG A 22 3.87 7.15 11.37
CA ARG A 22 3.92 7.69 12.74
C ARG A 22 2.97 6.99 13.72
N HIS A 23 1.86 6.45 13.21
CA HIS A 23 0.91 5.74 14.07
C HIS A 23 1.42 4.32 14.39
N PRO A 24 1.28 3.83 15.64
CA PRO A 24 1.77 2.49 16.02
C PRO A 24 1.13 1.37 15.19
N ARG A 25 -0.10 1.58 14.69
CA ARG A 25 -0.78 0.62 13.82
C ARG A 25 -0.47 0.77 12.33
N SER A 26 0.34 1.74 11.92
CA SER A 26 0.64 1.98 10.50
C SER A 26 1.20 0.74 9.80
N ALA A 27 2.00 -0.08 10.48
CA ALA A 27 2.58 -1.30 9.90
C ALA A 27 1.50 -2.31 9.44
N PHE A 28 0.41 -2.45 10.21
CA PHE A 28 -0.69 -3.36 9.87
C PHE A 28 -1.47 -2.92 8.61
N TYR A 29 -1.40 -1.64 8.25
CA TYR A 29 -2.00 -1.14 7.01
C TYR A 29 -0.99 -1.18 5.85
N LEU A 30 0.23 -0.70 6.09
CA LEU A 30 1.21 -0.50 5.03
C LEU A 30 1.80 -1.80 4.49
N TYR A 31 2.07 -2.81 5.32
CA TYR A 31 2.66 -4.07 4.83
C TYR A 31 1.70 -4.83 3.90
N PRO A 32 0.42 -5.05 4.25
CA PRO A 32 -0.52 -5.64 3.30
C PRO A 32 -0.74 -4.76 2.07
N PHE A 33 -0.81 -3.43 2.24
CA PHE A 33 -0.95 -2.49 1.12
C PHE A 33 0.17 -2.66 0.10
N TRP A 34 1.44 -2.66 0.54
CA TRP A 34 2.57 -2.81 -0.37
C TRP A 34 2.59 -4.17 -1.06
N GLY A 35 2.21 -5.25 -0.36
CA GLY A 35 2.06 -6.56 -0.98
C GLY A 35 1.03 -6.56 -2.12
N LEU A 36 -0.15 -6.00 -1.86
CA LEU A 36 -1.22 -5.89 -2.87
C LEU A 36 -0.84 -4.96 -4.03
N PHE A 37 -0.24 -3.81 -3.72
CA PHE A 37 0.18 -2.84 -4.72
C PHE A 37 1.20 -3.44 -5.68
N THR A 38 2.19 -4.17 -5.18
CA THR A 38 3.21 -4.82 -6.01
C THR A 38 2.59 -5.83 -6.97
N VAL A 39 1.66 -6.68 -6.51
CA VAL A 39 0.97 -7.64 -7.37
C VAL A 39 0.11 -6.92 -8.41
N ALA A 40 -0.64 -5.90 -8.00
CA ALA A 40 -1.50 -5.12 -8.88
C ALA A 40 -0.72 -4.38 -9.97
N LEU A 41 0.49 -3.90 -9.66
CA LEU A 41 1.36 -3.21 -10.60
C LEU A 41 2.06 -4.17 -11.58
N ILE A 42 2.60 -5.29 -11.08
CA ILE A 42 3.40 -6.21 -11.90
C ILE A 42 2.53 -7.05 -12.83
N THR A 43 1.32 -7.45 -12.40
CA THR A 43 0.46 -8.35 -13.19
C THR A 43 0.15 -7.80 -14.59
N PRO A 44 -0.27 -6.54 -14.78
CA PRO A 44 -0.47 -5.97 -16.11
C PRO A 44 0.80 -5.93 -16.96
N LEU A 45 1.95 -5.61 -16.34
CA LEU A 45 3.24 -5.54 -17.02
C LEU A 45 3.69 -6.91 -17.52
N LEU A 46 3.42 -7.98 -16.77
CA LEU A 46 3.69 -9.35 -17.17
C LEU A 46 2.97 -9.72 -18.47
N TYR A 47 1.75 -9.22 -18.67
CA TYR A 47 0.95 -9.50 -19.87
C TYR A 47 1.19 -8.52 -21.03
N LEU A 48 2.06 -7.52 -20.86
CA LEU A 48 2.36 -6.54 -21.90
C LEU A 48 2.96 -7.18 -23.18
N PRO A 49 3.92 -8.13 -23.12
CA PRO A 49 4.44 -8.77 -24.32
C PRO A 49 3.37 -9.55 -25.08
N ASN A 50 2.46 -10.21 -24.36
CA ASN A 50 1.32 -10.92 -24.97
C ASN A 50 0.42 -9.93 -25.72
N ALA A 51 0.17 -8.75 -25.14
CA ALA A 51 -0.59 -7.69 -25.80
C ALA A 51 0.11 -7.19 -27.07
N ILE A 52 1.43 -6.99 -27.05
CA ILE A 52 2.23 -6.56 -28.21
C ILE A 52 2.18 -7.62 -29.33
N MET A 53 2.30 -8.90 -28.98
CA MET A 53 2.26 -10.02 -29.94
C MET A 53 0.84 -10.40 -30.37
N GLY A 54 -0.20 -9.75 -29.84
CA GLY A 54 -1.60 -10.06 -30.15
C GLY A 54 -2.12 -11.37 -29.53
N ILE A 55 -1.40 -11.95 -28.57
CA ILE A 55 -1.77 -13.20 -27.89
C ILE A 55 -2.83 -12.89 -26.83
N LYS A 56 -4.05 -13.40 -27.04
CA LYS A 56 -5.19 -13.22 -26.13
C LYS A 56 -5.24 -14.32 -25.06
N ALA A 57 -5.81 -14.00 -23.91
CA ALA A 57 -6.14 -14.99 -22.91
C ALA A 57 -7.15 -16.02 -23.46
N LYS A 58 -6.97 -17.29 -23.11
CA LYS A 58 -7.92 -18.35 -23.51
C LYS A 58 -9.26 -18.13 -22.81
N LYS A 59 -10.34 -18.32 -23.56
CA LYS A 59 -11.69 -18.38 -23.01
C LYS A 59 -11.95 -19.82 -22.57
N ASN A 60 -12.32 -20.00 -21.31
CA ASN A 60 -12.81 -21.28 -20.78
C ASN A 60 -14.24 -21.52 -21.23
#